data_AF-A0A945MJA6-F1
#
_entry.id   AF-A0A945MJA6-F1
#
_cell.length_a   1.000
_cell.length_b   1.000
_cell.length_c   1.000
_cell.angle_alpha   90.00
_cell.angle_beta   90.00
_cell.angle_gamma   90.00
#
_symmetry.space_group_name_H-M   'P 1'
#
loop_
_entity.id
_entity.type
_entity.pdbx_description
1 polymer ?
#
loop_
_entity_poly.entity_id
_entity_poly.type
_entity_poly.pdbx_seq_one_letter_code
_entity_poly.pdbx_strand_id
1 'polypeptide(L)'
;MSIQKQFLWINIIGGLSVLGGYIYALLGHPVLRAQIWGGVPETWQPWITMFMFFSGFGYCYGMYYLIFNEGLSLKFFGGRYEGSIMRTLLILFLVSASMWIHSTFNYLELPNKNSWNMISIELWCTALSMLFMTIGLATAKGVNNTRFHKLSVLGLGVISFHCLVLDAILWTSYFPKDF
;
A
#
# COMPACT_ATOMS: atom_id res chain seq x y z
N MET A 1 23.76 8.66 -4.04
CA MET A 1 23.26 7.68 -3.03
C MET A 1 22.86 6.39 -3.74
N SER A 2 23.25 5.21 -3.26
CA SER A 2 22.85 3.93 -3.89
C SER A 2 21.33 3.73 -3.85
N ILE A 3 20.80 2.92 -4.77
CA ILE A 3 19.35 2.69 -4.87
C ILE A 3 18.78 2.03 -3.62
N GLN A 4 19.54 1.14 -2.97
CA GLN A 4 19.17 0.50 -1.71
C GLN A 4 18.99 1.54 -0.58
N LYS A 5 19.90 2.51 -0.48
CA LYS A 5 19.80 3.60 0.50
C LYS A 5 18.61 4.50 0.21
N GLN A 6 18.30 4.76 -1.07
CA GLN A 6 17.09 5.49 -1.46
C GLN A 6 15.82 4.74 -1.03
N PHE A 7 15.73 3.45 -1.32
CA PHE A 7 14.60 2.61 -0.89
C PHE A 7 14.42 2.60 0.62
N LEU A 8 15.51 2.51 1.37
CA LEU A 8 15.47 2.53 2.82
C LEU A 8 14.90 3.86 3.34
N TRP A 9 15.41 5.00 2.86
CA TRP A 9 14.92 6.31 3.29
C TRP A 9 13.48 6.56 2.88
N ILE A 10 13.10 6.17 1.66
CA ILE A 10 11.71 6.26 1.19
C ILE A 10 10.78 5.44 2.10
N ASN A 11 11.19 4.22 2.48
CA ASN A 11 10.42 3.39 3.41
C ASN A 11 10.30 4.00 4.81
N ILE A 12 11.39 4.54 5.35
CA ILE A 12 11.37 5.16 6.68
C ILE A 12 10.45 6.38 6.68
N ILE A 13 10.66 7.30 5.73
CA ILE A 13 9.88 8.54 5.65
C ILE A 13 8.43 8.21 5.33
N GLY A 14 8.17 7.48 4.25
CA GLY A 14 6.81 7.17 3.80
C GLY A 14 6.07 6.24 4.76
N GLY A 15 6.74 5.26 5.36
CA GLY A 15 6.14 4.40 6.39
C GLY A 15 5.76 5.18 7.64
N LEU A 16 6.60 6.10 8.09
CA LEU A 16 6.25 7.02 9.19
C LEU A 16 5.11 7.97 8.79
N SER A 17 5.08 8.46 7.54
CA SER A 17 3.96 9.28 7.05
C SER A 17 2.64 8.52 7.03
N VAL A 18 2.64 7.25 6.62
CA VAL A 18 1.44 6.39 6.66
C VAL A 18 1.00 6.20 8.11
N LEU A 19 1.84 5.63 8.97
CA LEU A 19 1.46 5.31 10.35
C LEU A 19 1.13 6.57 11.17
N GLY A 20 1.96 7.61 11.04
CA GLY A 20 1.74 8.89 11.68
C GLY A 20 0.47 9.58 11.19
N GLY A 21 0.16 9.48 9.89
CA GLY A 21 -1.08 9.97 9.31
C GLY A 21 -2.32 9.30 9.89
N TYR A 22 -2.30 7.97 10.06
CA TYR A 22 -3.37 7.26 10.74
C TYR A 22 -3.54 7.71 12.19
N ILE A 23 -2.44 7.82 12.96
CA ILE A 23 -2.50 8.28 14.35
C ILE A 23 -3.08 9.69 14.43
N TYR A 24 -2.57 10.61 13.61
CA TYR A 24 -3.00 12.00 13.58
C TYR A 24 -4.50 12.11 13.24
N ALA A 25 -4.94 11.46 12.16
CA ALA A 25 -6.33 11.53 11.70
C ALA A 25 -7.30 10.87 12.70
N LEU A 26 -6.98 9.69 13.23
CA LEU A 26 -7.87 8.99 14.17
C LEU A 26 -7.99 9.72 15.52
N LEU A 27 -6.94 10.39 15.98
CA LEU A 27 -6.97 11.22 17.20
C LEU A 27 -7.66 12.56 16.97
N GLY A 28 -7.50 13.15 15.78
CA GLY A 28 -8.11 14.43 15.40
C GLY A 28 -9.63 14.36 15.20
N HIS A 29 -10.16 13.19 14.84
CA HIS A 29 -11.58 13.00 14.54
C HIS A 29 -12.24 11.90 15.42
N PRO A 30 -12.32 12.08 16.75
CA PRO A 30 -12.76 11.03 17.68
C PRO A 30 -14.22 10.60 17.49
N VAL A 31 -15.06 11.48 16.95
CA VAL A 31 -16.48 11.21 16.64
C VAL A 31 -16.61 10.45 15.31
N LEU A 32 -15.83 10.82 14.30
CA LEU A 32 -15.95 10.27 12.94
C LEU A 32 -15.13 8.99 12.72
N ARG A 33 -14.17 8.67 13.59
CA ARG A 33 -13.27 7.51 13.41
C ARG A 33 -13.97 6.16 13.27
N ALA A 34 -15.18 6.01 13.79
CA ALA A 34 -15.98 4.78 13.61
C ALA A 34 -16.60 4.69 12.21
N GLN A 35 -16.81 5.84 11.55
CA GLN A 35 -17.46 5.95 10.24
C GLN A 35 -16.49 5.70 9.06
N ILE A 36 -15.19 5.56 9.32
CA ILE A 36 -14.18 5.28 8.27
C ILE A 36 -14.43 3.96 7.55
N TRP A 37 -15.20 3.05 8.14
CA TRP A 37 -15.60 1.79 7.52
C TRP A 37 -16.78 1.95 6.57
N GLY A 38 -17.43 3.12 6.56
CA GLY A 38 -18.64 3.38 5.78
C GLY A 38 -19.71 2.33 6.07
N GLY A 39 -20.08 1.55 5.05
CA GLY A 39 -21.06 0.47 5.16
C GLY A 39 -20.45 -0.94 5.30
N VAL A 40 -19.13 -1.08 5.50
CA VAL A 40 -18.52 -2.41 5.68
C VAL A 40 -19.07 -3.05 6.96
N PRO A 41 -19.62 -4.29 6.91
CA PRO A 41 -20.22 -4.95 8.07
C PRO A 41 -19.27 -4.99 9.27
N GLU A 42 -19.77 -4.64 10.47
CA GLU A 42 -18.98 -4.60 11.71
C GLU A 42 -18.25 -5.91 12.00
N THR A 43 -18.86 -7.05 11.66
CA THR A 43 -18.25 -8.38 11.82
C THR A 43 -17.02 -8.60 10.94
N TRP A 44 -16.85 -7.85 9.85
CA TRP A 44 -15.73 -7.99 8.90
C TRP A 44 -14.57 -7.06 9.24
N GLN A 45 -14.85 -5.90 9.85
CA GLN A 45 -13.85 -4.86 10.12
C GLN A 45 -12.63 -5.40 10.90
N PRO A 46 -12.77 -6.18 12.00
CA PRO A 46 -11.63 -6.71 12.73
C PRO A 46 -10.76 -7.65 11.90
N TRP A 47 -11.38 -8.47 11.03
CA TRP A 47 -10.66 -9.39 10.15
C TRP A 47 -9.86 -8.64 9.09
N ILE A 48 -10.46 -7.61 8.49
CA ILE A 48 -9.78 -6.75 7.51
C ILE A 48 -8.59 -6.04 8.18
N THR A 49 -8.78 -5.48 9.37
CA THR A 49 -7.70 -4.85 10.14
C THR A 49 -6.59 -5.83 10.52
N MET A 50 -6.93 -7.04 10.98
CA MET A 50 -5.92 -8.06 11.28
C MET A 50 -5.13 -8.47 10.03
N PHE A 51 -5.83 -8.62 8.91
CA PHE A 51 -5.22 -8.95 7.63
C PHE A 51 -4.33 -7.80 7.10
N MET A 52 -4.65 -6.54 7.39
CA MET A 52 -3.79 -5.38 7.12
C MET A 52 -2.44 -5.51 7.82
N PHE A 53 -2.43 -5.83 9.12
CA PHE A 53 -1.19 -5.99 9.88
C PHE A 53 -0.36 -7.17 9.37
N PHE A 54 -1.01 -8.30 9.07
CA PHE A 54 -0.34 -9.45 8.45
C PHE A 54 0.29 -9.08 7.09
N SER A 55 -0.44 -8.33 6.28
CA SER A 55 0.03 -7.79 5.01
C SER A 55 1.23 -6.85 5.19
N GLY A 56 1.21 -6.01 6.23
CA GLY A 56 2.33 -5.14 6.60
C GLY A 56 3.62 -5.92 6.89
N PHE A 57 3.54 -7.07 7.58
CA PHE A 57 4.71 -7.94 7.76
C PHE A 57 5.21 -8.52 6.43
N GLY A 58 4.30 -8.95 5.56
CA GLY A 58 4.63 -9.41 4.20
C GLY A 58 5.35 -8.33 3.38
N TYR A 59 4.89 -7.09 3.48
CA TYR A 59 5.55 -5.92 2.89
C TYR A 59 6.95 -5.71 3.45
N CYS A 60 7.12 -5.69 4.77
CA CYS A 60 8.43 -5.52 5.40
C CYS A 60 9.43 -6.58 4.93
N TYR A 61 8.99 -7.84 4.81
CA TYR A 61 9.82 -8.91 4.29
C TYR A 61 10.21 -8.69 2.81
N GLY A 62 9.25 -8.27 1.97
CA GLY A 62 9.51 -7.92 0.58
C GLY A 62 10.51 -6.76 0.44
N MET A 63 10.38 -5.72 1.27
CA MET A 63 11.32 -4.60 1.30
C MET A 63 12.70 -5.02 1.79
N TYR A 64 12.78 -5.88 2.82
CA TYR A 64 14.03 -6.44 3.30
C TYR A 64 14.79 -7.15 2.18
N TYR A 65 14.10 -7.99 1.41
CA TYR A 65 14.71 -8.69 0.28
C TYR A 65 15.22 -7.74 -0.80
N LEU A 66 14.40 -6.75 -1.19
CA LEU A 66 14.79 -5.74 -2.18
C LEU A 66 16.03 -4.96 -1.73
N ILE A 67 16.09 -4.53 -0.47
CA ILE A 67 17.14 -3.65 0.04
C ILE A 67 18.43 -4.43 0.39
N PHE A 68 18.31 -5.56 1.09
CA PHE A 68 19.45 -6.21 1.76
C PHE A 68 19.86 -7.55 1.16
N ASN A 69 19.01 -8.18 0.34
CA ASN A 69 19.28 -9.50 -0.24
C ASN A 69 19.36 -9.44 -1.77
N GLU A 70 20.03 -8.40 -2.26
CA GLU A 70 20.29 -8.13 -3.68
C GLU A 70 19.03 -8.01 -4.57
N GLY A 71 17.81 -7.93 -4.02
CA GLY A 71 16.61 -7.90 -4.83
C GLY A 71 16.54 -6.70 -5.79
N LEU A 72 17.16 -5.56 -5.45
CA LEU A 72 17.23 -4.37 -6.32
C LEU A 72 18.28 -4.45 -7.44
N SER A 73 19.19 -5.43 -7.43
CA SER A 73 20.12 -5.65 -8.55
C SER A 73 19.50 -6.49 -9.67
N LEU A 74 18.31 -7.06 -9.43
CA LEU A 74 17.56 -7.83 -10.42
C LEU A 74 17.06 -6.96 -11.57
N LYS A 75 16.78 -7.61 -12.70
CA LYS A 75 16.07 -7.00 -13.83
C LYS A 75 14.59 -7.36 -13.77
N PHE A 76 13.74 -6.38 -13.54
CA PHE A 76 12.30 -6.53 -13.30
C PHE A 76 11.50 -6.68 -14.60
N PHE A 77 10.25 -7.15 -14.49
CA PHE A 77 9.31 -7.31 -15.61
C PHE A 77 9.89 -8.11 -16.79
N GLY A 78 10.32 -9.35 -16.50
CA GLY A 78 10.92 -10.22 -17.51
C GLY A 78 12.30 -9.77 -18.01
N GLY A 79 12.95 -8.85 -17.29
CA GLY A 79 14.29 -8.35 -17.59
C GLY A 79 14.34 -7.01 -18.33
N ARG A 80 13.20 -6.31 -18.46
CA ARG A 80 13.06 -5.09 -19.27
C ARG A 80 13.44 -3.80 -18.52
N TYR A 81 13.34 -3.80 -17.19
CA TYR A 81 13.55 -2.61 -16.37
C TYR A 81 14.51 -2.87 -15.21
N GLU A 82 15.20 -1.82 -14.79
CA GLU A 82 16.08 -1.82 -13.61
C GLU A 82 15.32 -1.42 -12.35
N GLY A 83 15.97 -1.47 -11.17
CA GLY A 83 15.33 -1.14 -9.89
C GLY A 83 14.74 0.28 -9.77
N SER A 84 15.06 1.19 -10.70
CA SER A 84 14.48 2.54 -10.73
C SER A 84 12.95 2.53 -10.87
N ILE A 85 12.37 1.59 -11.64
CA ILE A 85 10.90 1.47 -11.75
C ILE A 85 10.28 1.07 -10.41
N MET A 86 10.92 0.16 -9.68
CA MET A 86 10.46 -0.26 -8.36
C MET A 86 10.50 0.91 -7.37
N ARG A 87 11.49 1.80 -7.48
CA ARG A 87 11.57 3.01 -6.65
C ARG A 87 10.38 3.93 -6.90
N THR A 88 10.05 4.15 -8.17
CA THR A 88 8.91 5.00 -8.55
C THR A 88 7.60 4.41 -8.02
N LEU A 89 7.39 3.10 -8.18
CA LEU A 89 6.21 2.41 -7.65
C LEU A 89 6.14 2.49 -6.12
N LEU A 90 7.27 2.36 -5.43
CA LEU A 90 7.34 2.51 -3.97
C LEU A 90 6.93 3.92 -3.51
N ILE A 91 7.38 4.96 -4.21
CA ILE A 91 7.00 6.34 -3.90
C ILE A 91 5.49 6.54 -4.11
N LEU A 92 4.97 6.09 -5.26
CA LEU A 92 3.55 6.19 -5.57
C LEU A 92 2.70 5.47 -4.51
N PHE A 93 3.09 4.26 -4.15
CA PHE A 93 2.46 3.48 -3.07
C PHE A 93 2.43 4.25 -1.75
N LEU A 94 3.58 4.68 -1.22
CA LEU A 94 3.63 5.28 0.12
C LEU A 94 2.96 6.66 0.18
N VAL A 95 3.10 7.47 -0.88
CA VAL A 95 2.43 8.77 -0.93
C VAL A 95 0.92 8.59 -0.94
N SER A 96 0.38 7.77 -1.86
CA SER A 96 -1.06 7.53 -1.93
C SER A 96 -1.61 6.85 -0.67
N ALA A 97 -0.90 5.86 -0.11
CA ALA A 97 -1.25 5.21 1.14
C ALA A 97 -1.22 6.13 2.36
N SER A 98 -0.45 7.23 2.33
CA SER A 98 -0.42 8.19 3.44
C SER A 98 -1.57 9.19 3.38
N MET A 99 -2.12 9.44 2.19
CA MET A 99 -3.11 10.48 1.96
C MET A 99 -4.55 10.01 2.15
N TRP A 100 -4.86 8.76 1.79
CA TRP A 100 -6.25 8.27 1.69
C TRP A 100 -7.10 8.50 2.95
N ILE A 101 -6.52 8.31 4.15
CA ILE A 101 -7.27 8.47 5.40
C ILE A 101 -7.64 9.94 5.66
N HIS A 102 -6.75 10.87 5.33
CA HIS A 102 -7.01 12.30 5.46
C HIS A 102 -8.09 12.74 4.48
N SER A 103 -8.01 12.27 3.23
CA SER A 103 -9.05 12.48 2.22
C SER A 103 -10.41 11.90 2.65
N THR A 104 -10.39 10.74 3.33
CA THR A 104 -11.59 10.08 3.87
C THR A 104 -12.25 10.92 4.95
N PHE A 105 -11.49 11.45 5.91
CA PHE A 105 -12.05 12.35 6.92
C PHE A 105 -12.58 13.65 6.32
N ASN A 106 -11.85 14.24 5.36
CA ASN A 106 -12.33 15.42 4.64
C ASN A 106 -13.66 15.15 3.91
N TYR A 107 -13.83 13.95 3.34
CA TYR A 107 -15.10 13.52 2.73
C TYR A 107 -16.20 13.33 3.77
N LEU A 108 -15.91 12.72 4.92
CA LEU A 108 -16.88 12.54 6.00
C LEU A 108 -17.38 13.87 6.57
N GLU A 109 -16.53 14.90 6.63
CA GLU A 109 -16.91 16.24 7.09
C GLU A 109 -17.71 17.03 6.06
N LEU A 110 -17.27 17.01 4.79
CA LEU A 110 -17.89 17.73 3.68
C LEU A 110 -18.02 16.82 2.45
N PRO A 111 -19.06 15.97 2.40
CA PRO A 111 -19.27 15.04 1.29
C PRO A 111 -19.42 15.78 -0.03
N ASN A 112 -18.59 15.42 -1.01
CA ASN A 112 -18.72 15.91 -2.37
C ASN A 112 -18.05 14.96 -3.37
N LYS A 113 -18.41 15.11 -4.65
CA LYS A 113 -17.89 14.27 -5.73
C LYS A 113 -16.36 14.36 -5.90
N ASN A 114 -15.77 15.53 -5.67
CA ASN A 114 -14.33 15.73 -5.88
C ASN A 114 -13.51 15.03 -4.80
N SER A 115 -13.90 15.15 -3.52
CA SER A 115 -13.25 14.44 -2.43
C SER A 115 -13.41 12.93 -2.57
N TRP A 116 -14.57 12.43 -3.02
CA TRP A 116 -14.76 11.01 -3.32
C TRP A 116 -13.82 10.51 -4.43
N ASN A 117 -13.70 11.26 -5.52
CA ASN A 117 -12.80 10.92 -6.61
C ASN A 117 -11.33 10.89 -6.14
N MET A 118 -10.93 11.81 -5.26
CA MET A 118 -9.58 11.85 -4.69
C MET A 118 -9.27 10.59 -3.88
N ILE A 119 -10.17 10.19 -2.97
CA ILE A 119 -10.03 8.92 -2.21
C ILE A 119 -9.90 7.74 -3.16
N SER A 120 -10.77 7.68 -4.17
CA SER A 120 -10.76 6.60 -5.15
C SER A 120 -9.41 6.52 -5.89
N ILE A 121 -8.88 7.66 -6.34
CA ILE A 121 -7.58 7.73 -7.02
C ILE A 121 -6.46 7.28 -6.08
N GLU A 122 -6.48 7.69 -4.82
CA GLU A 122 -5.45 7.31 -3.83
C GLU A 122 -5.45 5.81 -3.56
N LEU A 123 -6.63 5.20 -3.35
CA LEU A 123 -6.76 3.76 -3.13
C LEU A 123 -6.34 2.95 -4.35
N TRP A 124 -6.79 3.34 -5.55
CA TRP A 124 -6.39 2.65 -6.79
C TRP A 124 -4.90 2.83 -7.10
N CYS A 125 -4.32 4.01 -6.84
CA CYS A 125 -2.89 4.26 -6.99
C CYS A 125 -2.07 3.36 -6.03
N THR A 126 -2.49 3.27 -4.78
CA THR A 126 -1.90 2.39 -3.76
C THR A 126 -1.92 0.93 -4.25
N ALA A 127 -3.10 0.45 -4.66
CA ALA A 127 -3.32 -0.91 -5.10
C ALA A 127 -2.50 -1.28 -6.35
N LEU A 128 -2.57 -0.45 -7.39
CA LEU A 128 -1.86 -0.72 -8.65
C LEU A 128 -0.35 -0.63 -8.49
N SER A 129 0.15 0.29 -7.66
CA SER A 129 1.58 0.38 -7.36
C SER A 129 2.10 -0.90 -6.72
N MET A 130 1.39 -1.43 -5.71
CA MET A 130 1.76 -2.69 -5.06
C MET A 130 1.60 -3.91 -5.95
N LEU A 131 0.56 -3.94 -6.79
CA LEU A 131 0.36 -5.00 -7.76
C LEU A 131 1.51 -5.03 -8.77
N PHE A 132 1.91 -3.88 -9.32
CA PHE A 132 3.02 -3.82 -10.25
C PHE A 132 4.38 -4.11 -9.60
N MET A 133 4.60 -3.73 -8.33
CA MET A 133 5.79 -4.16 -7.60
C MET A 133 5.82 -5.68 -7.45
N THR A 134 4.69 -6.29 -7.11
CA THR A 134 4.55 -7.75 -6.98
C THR A 134 4.83 -8.44 -8.30
N ILE A 135 4.19 -8.02 -9.40
CA ILE A 135 4.39 -8.59 -10.74
C ILE A 135 5.83 -8.40 -11.20
N GLY A 136 6.39 -7.20 -11.01
CA GLY A 136 7.75 -6.89 -11.41
C GLY A 136 8.78 -7.75 -10.69
N LEU A 137 8.58 -8.00 -9.39
CA LEU A 137 9.43 -8.91 -8.60
C LEU A 137 9.21 -10.37 -8.98
N ALA A 138 7.96 -10.81 -9.14
CA ALA A 138 7.61 -12.19 -9.50
C ALA A 138 8.22 -12.61 -10.85
N THR A 139 8.30 -11.66 -11.78
CA THR A 139 8.83 -11.86 -13.13
C THR A 139 10.30 -11.43 -13.29
N ALA A 140 10.99 -11.13 -12.17
CA ALA A 140 12.36 -10.67 -12.21
C ALA A 140 13.33 -11.76 -12.69
N LYS A 141 14.38 -11.34 -13.43
CA LYS A 141 15.47 -12.21 -13.91
C LYS A 141 16.74 -11.96 -13.10
N GLY A 142 17.60 -12.99 -13.02
CA GLY A 142 18.86 -12.95 -12.27
C GLY A 142 18.73 -13.34 -10.80
N VAL A 143 17.68 -14.09 -10.44
CA VAL A 143 17.42 -14.51 -9.05
C VAL A 143 18.41 -15.59 -8.62
N ASN A 144 19.28 -15.27 -7.68
CA ASN A 144 20.20 -16.25 -7.06
C ASN A 144 19.53 -17.01 -5.91
N ASN A 145 18.89 -16.30 -4.96
CA ASN A 145 18.28 -16.89 -3.78
C ASN A 145 16.77 -17.12 -3.94
N THR A 146 16.42 -18.28 -4.47
CA THR A 146 15.03 -18.62 -4.85
C THR A 146 14.06 -18.68 -3.69
N ARG A 147 14.50 -19.05 -2.47
CA ARG A 147 13.60 -19.14 -1.30
C ARG A 147 13.19 -17.76 -0.80
N PHE A 148 14.16 -16.87 -0.60
CA PHE A 148 13.89 -15.51 -0.15
C PHE A 148 13.08 -14.73 -1.20
N HIS A 149 13.39 -14.92 -2.48
CA HIS A 149 12.62 -14.35 -3.58
C HIS A 149 11.15 -14.77 -3.54
N LYS A 150 10.86 -16.09 -3.49
CA LYS A 150 9.48 -16.60 -3.43
C LYS A 150 8.69 -16.08 -2.23
N LEU A 151 9.32 -16.07 -1.05
CA LEU A 151 8.68 -15.52 0.16
C LEU A 151 8.42 -14.02 0.05
N SER A 152 9.29 -13.28 -0.64
CA SER A 152 9.12 -11.84 -0.88
C SER A 152 7.99 -11.57 -1.86
N VAL A 153 7.90 -12.36 -2.94
CA VAL A 153 6.78 -12.30 -3.88
C VAL A 153 5.47 -12.63 -3.18
N LEU A 154 5.44 -13.65 -2.31
CA LEU A 154 4.27 -13.98 -1.50
C LEU A 154 3.89 -12.81 -0.58
N GLY A 155 4.86 -12.23 0.14
CA GLY A 155 4.63 -11.09 1.03
C GLY A 155 4.07 -9.87 0.30
N LEU A 156 4.66 -9.51 -0.85
CA LEU A 156 4.13 -8.44 -1.71
C LEU A 156 2.75 -8.78 -2.29
N GLY A 157 2.52 -10.04 -2.65
CA GLY A 157 1.22 -10.51 -3.14
C GLY A 157 0.11 -10.40 -2.11
N VAL A 158 0.40 -10.73 -0.85
CA VAL A 158 -0.56 -10.61 0.26
C VAL A 158 -0.98 -9.14 0.47
N ILE A 159 -0.03 -8.21 0.54
CA ILE A 159 -0.37 -6.78 0.67
C ILE A 159 -1.01 -6.22 -0.60
N SER A 160 -0.59 -6.68 -1.79
CA SER A 160 -1.25 -6.31 -3.04
C SER A 160 -2.72 -6.76 -3.05
N PHE A 161 -3.02 -7.94 -2.51
CA PHE A 161 -4.40 -8.41 -2.38
C PHE A 161 -5.18 -7.55 -1.39
N HIS A 162 -4.59 -7.20 -0.24
CA HIS A 162 -5.22 -6.30 0.74
C HIS A 162 -5.59 -4.96 0.09
N CYS A 163 -4.61 -4.26 -0.48
CA CYS A 163 -4.83 -2.93 -1.06
C CYS A 163 -5.79 -2.96 -2.26
N LEU A 164 -5.72 -3.99 -3.11
CA LEU A 164 -6.59 -4.06 -4.29
C LEU A 164 -8.00 -4.52 -3.94
N VAL A 165 -8.12 -5.65 -3.27
CA VAL A 165 -9.41 -6.33 -3.09
C VAL A 165 -10.16 -5.77 -1.90
N LEU A 166 -9.48 -5.58 -0.76
CA LEU A 166 -10.15 -5.13 0.46
C LEU A 166 -10.31 -3.61 0.48
N ASP A 167 -9.29 -2.86 0.08
CA ASP A 167 -9.35 -1.40 0.13
C ASP A 167 -9.95 -0.80 -1.15
N ALA A 168 -9.31 -0.98 -2.31
CA ALA A 168 -9.75 -0.30 -3.53
C ALA A 168 -11.10 -0.81 -4.08
N ILE A 169 -11.42 -2.10 -3.92
CA ILE A 169 -12.66 -2.70 -4.43
C ILE A 169 -13.73 -2.81 -3.34
N LEU A 170 -13.49 -3.59 -2.29
CA LEU A 170 -14.52 -3.89 -1.28
C LEU A 170 -14.91 -2.63 -0.52
N TRP A 171 -13.96 -1.92 0.09
CA TRP A 171 -14.28 -0.74 0.88
C TRP A 171 -15.02 0.32 0.05
N THR A 172 -14.57 0.63 -1.18
CA THR A 172 -15.26 1.62 -2.04
C THR A 172 -16.62 1.17 -2.56
N SER A 173 -16.90 -0.14 -2.57
CA SER A 173 -18.21 -0.70 -2.93
C SER A 173 -19.21 -0.59 -1.78
N TYR A 174 -18.74 -0.70 -0.55
CA TYR A 174 -19.56 -0.59 0.67
C TYR A 174 -19.65 0.84 1.21
N PHE A 175 -18.76 1.74 0.83
CA PHE A 175 -18.80 3.12 1.31
C PHE A 175 -20.00 3.87 0.73
N PRO A 176 -20.85 4.49 1.57
CA PRO A 176 -21.98 5.30 1.10
C PRO A 176 -21.51 6.47 0.26
N LYS A 177 -22.20 6.70 -0.86
CA LYS A 177 -21.90 7.77 -1.81
C LYS A 177 -23.07 8.75 -1.79
N ASP A 178 -23.07 9.59 -0.77
CA ASP A 178 -24.09 10.62 -0.60
C ASP A 178 -23.55 11.93 -1.19
N PHE A 179 -23.73 12.11 -2.51
CA PHE A 179 -23.39 13.34 -3.23
C PHE A 179 -24.35 13.59 -4.39
#